data_AF-A0A080LYB7-F1
#
_entry.id   AF-A0A080LYB7-F1
#
_cell.length_a   1.000
_cell.length_b   1.000
_cell.length_c   1.000
_cell.angle_alpha   90.00
_cell.angle_beta   90.00
_cell.angle_gamma   90.00
#
_symmetry.space_group_name_H-M   'P 1'
#
loop_
_entity.id
_entity.type
_entity.pdbx_description
1 polymer ?
#
loop_
_entity_poly.entity_id
_entity_poly.type
_entity_poly.pdbx_seq_one_letter_code
_entity_poly.pdbx_strand_id
1 'polypeptide(L)'
;MSAQTYNLLAQIPELLAMGVEVIRISPQPQAMAAIITAFDSARHSQAVEPDPVGWACEGLVNGYWFGKPGIVQQPQTTVAARQGSCI
;
A
#
# COMPACT_ATOMS: atom_id res chain seq x y z
N MET A 1 -19.36 -2.78 4.96
CA MET A 1 -18.91 -3.86 5.87
C MET A 1 -17.64 -3.39 6.56
N SER A 2 -17.50 -3.52 7.87
CA SER A 2 -16.40 -2.90 8.65
C SER A 2 -15.15 -3.77 8.81
N ALA A 3 -15.10 -4.96 8.22
CA ALA A 3 -14.04 -5.95 8.45
C ALA A 3 -12.86 -5.88 7.45
N GLN A 4 -12.88 -4.92 6.52
CA GLN A 4 -11.82 -4.71 5.54
C GLN A 4 -10.53 -4.20 6.17
N THR A 5 -9.39 -4.63 5.62
CA THR A 5 -8.07 -4.26 6.12
C THR A 5 -7.52 -3.05 5.37
N TYR A 6 -7.11 -2.02 6.10
CA TYR A 6 -6.45 -0.87 5.52
C TYR A 6 -5.01 -1.19 5.11
N ASN A 7 -4.64 -0.96 3.84
CA ASN A 7 -3.33 -1.32 3.32
C ASN A 7 -2.75 -0.25 2.38
N LEU A 8 -1.51 0.17 2.66
CA LEU A 8 -0.74 1.15 1.88
C LEU A 8 0.53 0.56 1.26
N LEU A 9 0.63 -0.76 1.12
CA LEU A 9 1.79 -1.43 0.51
C LEU A 9 2.12 -0.84 -0.88
N ALA A 10 1.08 -0.63 -1.68
CA ALA A 10 1.17 0.03 -2.99
C ALA A 10 1.75 1.46 -2.93
N GLN A 11 1.52 2.18 -1.84
CA GLN A 11 1.94 3.57 -1.67
C GLN A 11 3.36 3.70 -1.12
N ILE A 12 4.05 2.60 -0.82
CA ILE A 12 5.41 2.66 -0.24
C ILE A 12 6.40 3.47 -1.08
N PRO A 13 6.47 3.34 -2.42
CA PRO A 13 7.36 4.19 -3.23
C PRO A 13 7.05 5.69 -3.11
N GLU A 14 5.76 6.05 -3.04
CA GLU A 14 5.31 7.44 -2.86
C GLU A 14 5.66 7.95 -1.45
N LEU A 15 5.40 7.15 -0.42
CA LEU A 15 5.73 7.45 0.97
C LEU A 15 7.25 7.71 1.14
N LEU A 16 8.09 6.90 0.51
CA LEU A 16 9.53 7.09 0.49
C LEU A 16 9.92 8.40 -0.20
N ALA A 17 9.32 8.72 -1.36
CA ALA A 17 9.58 9.96 -2.09
C ALA A 17 9.17 11.21 -1.29
N MET A 18 8.19 11.09 -0.39
CA MET A 18 7.79 12.15 0.54
C MET A 18 8.69 12.25 1.79
N GLY A 19 9.67 11.37 1.96
CA GLY A 19 10.57 11.34 3.12
C GLY A 19 9.99 10.65 4.35
N VAL A 20 8.99 9.77 4.20
CA VAL A 20 8.49 8.96 5.32
C VAL A 20 9.50 7.87 5.67
N GLU A 21 10.03 7.92 6.89
CA GLU A 21 11.05 6.96 7.36
C GLU A 21 10.45 5.76 8.11
N VAL A 22 9.24 5.91 8.66
CA VAL A 22 8.63 4.91 9.55
C VAL A 22 7.19 4.64 9.12
N ILE A 23 6.87 3.36 8.96
CA ILE A 23 5.51 2.86 8.81
C ILE A 23 5.19 1.90 9.97
N ARG A 24 3.91 1.84 10.36
CA ARG A 24 3.45 0.90 11.39
C ARG A 24 2.55 -0.14 10.74
N ILE A 25 2.90 -1.40 10.90
CA ILE A 25 2.06 -2.53 10.55
C ILE A 25 1.34 -2.98 11.83
N SER A 26 0.01 -2.98 11.81
CA SER A 26 -0.77 -3.51 12.93
C SER A 26 -0.70 -5.05 12.92
N PRO A 27 -0.58 -5.72 14.07
CA PRO A 27 -0.58 -7.17 14.14
C PRO A 27 -1.82 -7.78 13.46
N GLN A 28 -1.57 -8.76 12.61
CA GLN A 28 -2.59 -9.62 11.99
C GLN A 28 -2.46 -11.03 12.57
N PRO A 29 -3.56 -11.71 12.87
CA PRO A 29 -3.51 -13.06 13.45
C PRO A 29 -2.98 -14.12 12.45
N GLN A 30 -3.01 -13.83 11.14
CA GLN A 30 -2.46 -14.65 10.08
C GLN A 30 -1.56 -13.81 9.15
N ALA A 31 -0.74 -14.49 8.35
CA ALA A 31 0.09 -13.91 7.27
C ALA A 31 1.09 -12.80 7.68
N MET A 32 1.26 -12.52 8.99
CA MET A 32 2.09 -11.40 9.46
C MET A 32 3.52 -11.40 8.90
N ALA A 33 4.17 -12.57 8.83
CA ALA A 33 5.51 -12.68 8.25
C ALA A 33 5.54 -12.32 6.76
N ALA A 34 4.58 -12.81 5.97
CA ALA A 34 4.47 -12.49 4.55
C ALA A 34 4.18 -11.01 4.31
N ILE A 35 3.32 -10.41 5.15
CA ILE A 35 3.02 -8.98 5.13
C ILE A 35 4.29 -8.17 5.41
N ILE A 36 5.05 -8.51 6.47
CA ILE A 36 6.31 -7.84 6.79
C ILE A 36 7.29 -7.92 5.62
N THR A 37 7.49 -9.11 5.04
CA THR A 37 8.37 -9.31 3.88
C THR A 37 7.94 -8.46 2.69
N ALA A 38 6.63 -8.37 2.42
CA ALA A 38 6.13 -7.54 1.33
C ALA A 38 6.42 -6.06 1.54
N PHE A 39 6.19 -5.54 2.74
CA PHE A 39 6.51 -4.14 3.08
C PHE A 39 8.02 -3.88 3.07
N ASP A 40 8.83 -4.84 3.50
CA ASP A 40 10.29 -4.78 3.43
C ASP A 40 10.80 -4.71 1.97
N SER A 41 10.31 -5.61 1.10
CA SER A 41 10.64 -5.58 -0.32
C SER A 41 10.21 -4.27 -0.99
N ALA A 42 9.00 -3.77 -0.68
CA ALA A 42 8.50 -2.52 -1.24
C ALA A 42 9.37 -1.32 -0.84
N ARG A 43 9.84 -1.25 0.43
CA ARG A 43 10.72 -0.15 0.86
C ARG A 43 12.11 -0.20 0.21
N HIS A 44 12.51 -1.37 -0.28
CA HIS A 44 13.73 -1.56 -1.07
C HIS A 44 13.50 -1.43 -2.58
N SER A 45 12.36 -0.89 -3.01
CA SER A 45 11.99 -0.70 -4.42
C SER A 45 11.99 -2.01 -5.23
N GLN A 46 11.77 -3.14 -4.57
CA GLN A 46 11.61 -4.44 -5.23
C GLN A 46 10.16 -4.63 -5.69
N ALA A 47 9.98 -5.43 -6.74
CA ALA A 47 8.64 -5.85 -7.17
C ALA A 47 7.99 -6.70 -6.08
N VAL A 48 6.72 -6.41 -5.77
CA VAL A 48 5.95 -7.13 -4.75
C VAL A 48 4.64 -7.56 -5.37
N GLU A 49 4.37 -8.86 -5.32
CA GLU A 49 3.07 -9.43 -5.66
C GLU A 49 2.29 -9.68 -4.36
N PRO A 50 1.35 -8.81 -3.99
CA PRO A 50 0.55 -9.03 -2.79
C PRO A 50 -0.38 -10.23 -2.95
N ASP A 51 -0.72 -10.87 -1.82
CA ASP A 51 -1.80 -11.87 -1.74
C ASP A 51 -2.97 -11.30 -0.92
N PRO A 52 -3.88 -10.51 -1.54
CA PRO A 52 -4.98 -9.86 -0.82
C PRO A 52 -5.89 -10.83 -0.10
N VAL A 53 -6.17 -12.00 -0.70
CA VAL A 53 -7.10 -12.98 -0.15
C VAL A 53 -6.46 -13.70 1.03
N GLY A 54 -5.19 -14.11 0.92
CA GLY A 54 -4.45 -14.74 2.00
C GLY A 54 -4.12 -13.81 3.17
N TRP A 55 -4.09 -12.49 2.94
CA TRP A 55 -3.81 -11.51 3.99
C TRP A 55 -5.07 -10.91 4.62
N ALA A 56 -6.15 -10.76 3.87
CA ALA A 56 -7.40 -10.16 4.32
C ALA A 56 -8.60 -10.68 3.51
N CYS A 57 -9.28 -11.71 4.03
CA CYS A 57 -10.41 -12.36 3.36
C CYS A 57 -11.55 -11.39 2.97
N GLU A 58 -11.74 -10.33 3.76
CA GLU A 58 -12.79 -9.31 3.57
C GLU A 58 -12.38 -8.22 2.56
N GLY A 59 -11.14 -8.27 2.07
CA GLY A 59 -10.56 -7.33 1.11
C GLY A 59 -9.69 -6.25 1.75
N LEU A 60 -9.02 -5.52 0.86
CA LEU A 60 -8.10 -4.43 1.20
C LEU A 60 -8.69 -3.08 0.80
N VAL A 61 -8.43 -2.06 1.61
CA VAL A 61 -8.90 -0.69 1.36
C VAL A 61 -7.83 0.35 1.63
N ASN A 62 -7.96 1.52 1.00
CA ASN A 62 -7.03 2.63 1.15
C ASN A 62 -7.71 4.01 0.96
N GLY A 63 -9.04 4.06 0.94
CA GLY A 63 -9.78 5.26 0.52
C GLY A 63 -9.41 6.53 1.28
N TYR A 64 -9.18 6.46 2.59
CA TYR A 64 -8.83 7.63 3.39
C TYR A 64 -7.50 8.29 2.97
N TRP A 65 -6.53 7.54 2.44
CA TRP A 65 -5.30 8.12 1.87
C TRP A 65 -5.60 9.09 0.73
N PHE A 66 -6.62 8.78 -0.07
CA PHE A 66 -7.01 9.54 -1.26
C PHE A 66 -8.17 10.52 -1.00
N GLY A 67 -8.50 10.80 0.26
CA GLY A 67 -9.65 11.65 0.61
C GLY A 67 -11.00 11.05 0.21
N LYS A 68 -11.08 9.72 0.09
CA LYS A 68 -12.30 8.96 -0.22
C LYS A 68 -12.84 8.25 1.03
N PRO A 69 -14.10 7.77 1.02
CA PRO A 69 -14.62 6.92 2.09
C PRO A 69 -13.72 5.70 2.33
N GLY A 70 -13.51 5.32 3.60
CA GLY A 70 -12.54 4.28 3.98
C GLY A 70 -12.81 2.88 3.44
N ILE A 71 -14.04 2.60 2.99
CA ILE A 71 -14.43 1.34 2.34
C ILE A 71 -13.94 1.22 0.88
N VAL A 72 -13.44 2.32 0.31
CA VAL A 72 -13.02 2.36 -1.08
C VAL A 72 -11.61 1.81 -1.21
N GLN A 73 -11.42 0.98 -2.24
CA GLN A 73 -10.10 0.63 -2.75
C GLN A 73 -9.83 1.47 -4.01
N GLN A 74 -8.78 2.27 -3.97
CA GLN A 74 -8.27 3.00 -5.13
C GLN A 74 -7.17 2.16 -5.79
N PRO A 75 -7.27 1.91 -7.11
CA PRO A 75 -6.20 1.29 -7.87
C PRO A 75 -4.98 2.21 -7.87
N GLN A 76 -3.78 1.62 -8.03
CA GLN A 76 -2.58 2.43 -8.21
C GLN A 76 -2.69 3.21 -9.52
N THR A 77 -2.77 4.53 -9.43
CA THR A 77 -2.48 5.37 -10.57
C THR A 77 -0.97 5.45 -10.67
N THR A 78 -0.37 4.67 -11.58
CA THR A 78 1.02 4.85 -11.95
C THR A 78 1.17 6.29 -12.43
N VAL A 79 1.76 7.17 -11.62
CA VAL A 79 2.13 8.51 -12.09
C VAL A 79 3.30 8.29 -13.04
N ALA A 80 2.99 8.10 -14.32
CA ALA A 80 3.99 8.19 -15.38
C ALA A 80 4.70 9.53 -15.20
N ALA A 81 6.02 9.48 -15.01
CA ALA A 81 6.87 10.64 -14.84
C ALA A 81 6.48 11.69 -15.89
N ARG A 82 5.94 12.82 -15.44
CA ARG A 82 5.74 13.99 -16.29
C ARG A 82 7.12 14.42 -16.76
N GLN A 83 7.45 14.09 -18.00
CA GLN A 83 8.62 14.67 -18.67
C GLN A 83 8.42 16.18 -18.68
N GLY A 84 9.17 16.86 -17.82
CA GLY A 84 9.34 18.30 -17.91
C GLY A 84 10.05 18.61 -19.21
N SER A 85 9.29 19.05 -20.21
CA SER A 85 9.84 19.77 -21.35
C SER A 85 10.11 21.19 -20.86
N CYS A 86 11.37 21.49 -20.54
CA CYS A 86 11.81 22.87 -20.46
C CYS A 86 11.74 23.48 -21.87
N ILE A 87 11.24 24.72 -21.89
CA ILE A 87 11.20 25.70 -22.98
C ILE A 87 12.53 25.86 -23.71
#